data_AF-A0A1H0TFR5-F1
#
_entry.id   AF-A0A1H0TFR5-F1
#
_cell.length_a   1.000
_cell.length_b   1.000
_cell.length_c   1.000
_cell.angle_alpha   90.00
_cell.angle_beta   90.00
_cell.angle_gamma   90.00
#
_symmetry.space_group_name_H-M   'P 1'
#
loop_
_entity.id
_entity.type
_entity.pdbx_description
1 polymer ?
#
loop_
_entity_poly.entity_id
_entity_poly.type
_entity_poly.pdbx_seq_one_letter_code
_entity_poly.pdbx_strand_id
1 'polypeptide(L)'
;MGSRSTEDAPTNVPTSSETEEPHGLALPVPAKEKKTAEELAAMIRQDLSSVDGCPKRGVTVTVYGFNPWNSMLTFGVDAGPVPNKADLQSFCDLITERLKRLYDVSGL
;
A
#
# COMPACT_ATOMS: atom_id res chain seq x y z
N MET A 1 49.98 30.49 52.20
CA MET A 1 49.51 29.46 51.24
C MET A 1 48.00 29.48 51.26
N GLY A 2 47.38 29.70 50.11
CA GLY A 2 45.97 30.08 49.96
C GLY A 2 44.97 28.93 49.94
N SER A 3 43.71 29.28 50.21
CA SER A 3 42.51 28.46 50.30
C SER A 3 41.94 28.07 48.93
N ARG A 4 41.24 26.92 48.82
CA ARG A 4 40.19 26.66 47.81
C ARG A 4 39.36 25.42 48.20
N SER A 5 38.16 25.59 48.75
CA SER A 5 36.82 25.61 48.10
C SER A 5 36.26 24.23 47.76
N THR A 6 35.06 23.99 48.31
CA THR A 6 34.08 22.92 48.08
C THR A 6 33.61 22.82 46.63
N GLU A 7 33.38 21.61 46.14
CA GLU A 7 32.58 21.37 44.93
C GLU A 7 31.71 20.12 45.09
N ASP A 8 30.52 20.25 44.51
CA ASP A 8 29.24 19.56 44.69
C ASP A 8 29.20 18.17 44.02
N ALA A 9 28.42 17.23 44.57
CA ALA A 9 27.90 16.08 43.83
C ALA A 9 26.66 16.53 43.00
N PRO A 10 26.02 15.74 42.11
CA PRO A 10 26.18 14.31 41.79
C PRO A 10 26.13 14.04 40.26
N THR A 11 26.14 12.76 39.84
CA THR A 11 25.16 12.20 38.86
C THR A 11 25.63 10.83 38.34
N ASN A 12 24.89 9.82 38.79
CA ASN A 12 24.33 8.71 38.02
C ASN A 12 25.12 8.26 36.78
N VAL A 13 25.86 7.16 36.93
CA VAL A 13 26.23 6.30 35.81
C VAL A 13 25.05 5.39 35.48
N PRO A 14 24.62 5.34 34.21
CA PRO A 14 24.17 4.09 33.65
C PRO A 14 25.17 3.67 32.57
N THR A 15 25.83 2.56 32.87
CA THR A 15 26.28 1.52 31.94
C THR A 15 25.84 1.78 30.49
N SER A 16 26.81 2.22 29.68
CA SER A 16 26.74 2.04 28.23
C SER A 16 26.65 0.55 27.98
N SER A 17 25.45 0.10 27.65
CA SER A 17 25.25 -1.22 27.07
C SER A 17 25.65 -1.08 25.61
N GLU A 18 26.78 -1.67 25.24
CA GLU A 18 27.04 -2.04 23.86
C GLU A 18 25.82 -2.81 23.34
N THR A 19 25.28 -2.39 22.21
CA THR A 19 24.35 -3.20 21.42
C THR A 19 24.77 -3.03 19.98
N GLU A 20 25.76 -3.85 19.64
CA GLU A 20 25.90 -4.61 18.40
C GLU A 20 24.96 -4.19 17.26
N GLU A 21 25.52 -3.49 16.28
CA GLU A 21 25.13 -3.62 14.88
C GLU A 21 25.34 -5.09 14.48
N PRO A 22 24.34 -5.76 13.90
CA PRO A 22 24.58 -6.17 12.52
C PRO A 22 23.31 -6.04 11.66
N HIS A 23 23.45 -6.42 10.39
CA HIS A 23 22.38 -6.73 9.43
C HIS A 23 22.00 -5.63 8.44
N GLY A 24 22.89 -5.44 7.47
CA GLY A 24 22.49 -5.53 6.07
C GLY A 24 22.10 -4.20 5.43
N LEU A 25 22.80 -3.90 4.34
CA LEU A 25 22.33 -3.06 3.24
C LEU A 25 21.03 -3.64 2.67
N ALA A 26 19.91 -3.50 3.39
CA ALA A 26 18.62 -3.49 2.73
C ALA A 26 18.56 -2.15 2.02
N LEU A 27 18.78 -2.15 0.69
CA LEU A 27 18.25 -1.07 -0.14
C LEU A 27 16.84 -0.79 0.38
N PRO A 28 16.49 0.46 0.75
CA PRO A 28 15.11 0.75 1.09
C PRO A 28 14.31 0.34 -0.13
N VAL A 29 13.61 -0.80 -0.03
CA VAL A 29 12.64 -1.19 -1.04
C VAL A 29 11.77 0.05 -1.16
N PRO A 30 11.67 0.68 -2.34
CA PRO A 30 10.90 1.91 -2.47
C PRO A 30 9.56 1.64 -1.82
N ALA A 31 9.31 2.33 -0.70
CA ALA A 31 8.15 2.04 0.12
C ALA A 31 6.95 2.26 -0.79
N LYS A 32 6.24 1.18 -1.13
CA LYS A 32 5.07 1.27 -1.97
C LYS A 32 4.13 2.30 -1.34
N GLU A 33 3.58 3.16 -2.18
CA GLU A 33 2.68 4.18 -1.69
C GLU A 33 1.45 3.48 -1.10
N LYS A 34 1.05 3.86 0.11
CA LYS A 34 -0.12 3.27 0.75
C LYS A 34 -1.36 3.97 0.21
N LYS A 35 -2.28 3.20 -0.35
CA LYS A 35 -3.58 3.68 -0.82
C LYS A 35 -4.72 2.94 -0.14
N THR A 36 -5.87 3.58 -0.02
CA THR A 36 -7.05 2.89 0.50
C THR A 36 -7.62 1.95 -0.54
N ALA A 37 -8.40 0.97 -0.10
CA ALA A 37 -9.08 0.03 -1.00
C ALA A 37 -10.00 0.77 -1.99
N GLU A 38 -10.65 1.85 -1.54
CA GLU A 38 -11.55 2.69 -2.35
C GLU A 38 -10.81 3.44 -3.45
N GLU A 39 -9.63 3.99 -3.12
CA GLU A 39 -8.78 4.68 -4.10
C GLU A 39 -8.30 3.72 -5.18
N LEU A 40 -7.80 2.55 -4.79
CA LEU A 40 -7.36 1.53 -5.74
C LEU A 40 -8.52 1.04 -6.60
N ALA A 41 -9.70 0.82 -6.00
CA ALA A 41 -10.90 0.48 -6.75
C ALA A 41 -11.31 1.59 -7.73
N ALA A 42 -11.16 2.87 -7.36
CA ALA A 42 -11.44 3.99 -8.24
C ALA A 42 -10.47 4.05 -9.42
N MET A 43 -9.18 3.84 -9.18
CA MET A 43 -8.15 3.77 -10.23
C MET A 43 -8.44 2.64 -11.22
N ILE A 44 -8.75 1.44 -10.72
CA ILE A 44 -9.10 0.29 -11.57
C ILE A 44 -10.36 0.57 -12.40
N ARG A 45 -11.40 1.16 -11.81
CA ARG A 45 -12.63 1.54 -12.54
C ARG A 45 -12.35 2.57 -13.63
N GLN A 46 -11.51 3.56 -13.34
CA GLN A 46 -11.12 4.58 -14.31
C GLN A 46 -10.37 3.96 -15.49
N ASP A 47 -9.40 3.09 -15.22
CA ASP A 47 -8.65 2.39 -16.26
C ASP A 47 -9.58 1.47 -17.08
N LEU A 48 -10.48 0.73 -16.44
CA LEU A 48 -11.50 -0.09 -17.10
C LEU A 48 -12.46 0.73 -17.95
N SER A 49 -12.82 1.95 -17.52
CA SER A 49 -13.72 2.82 -18.30
C SER A 49 -13.11 3.29 -19.62
N SER A 50 -11.79 3.18 -19.77
CA SER A 50 -11.06 3.49 -21.01
C SER A 50 -11.05 2.31 -22.00
N VAL A 51 -11.54 1.14 -21.60
CA VAL A 51 -11.62 -0.06 -22.46
C VAL A 51 -12.89 0.00 -23.30
N ASP A 52 -12.73 -0.16 -24.62
CA ASP A 52 -13.86 -0.25 -25.54
C ASP A 52 -14.74 -1.46 -25.21
N GLY A 53 -16.05 -1.19 -25.07
CA GLY A 53 -17.03 -2.19 -24.65
C GLY A 53 -17.20 -2.32 -23.13
N CYS A 54 -16.51 -1.50 -22.32
CA CYS A 54 -16.78 -1.43 -20.89
C CYS A 54 -18.17 -0.79 -20.62
N PRO A 55 -19.03 -1.41 -19.81
CA PRO A 55 -20.31 -0.82 -19.45
C PRO A 55 -20.12 0.48 -18.67
N LYS A 56 -20.82 1.54 -19.07
CA LYS A 56 -20.77 2.85 -18.39
C LYS A 56 -21.40 2.84 -16.99
N ARG A 57 -22.22 1.83 -16.68
CA ARG A 57 -22.96 1.67 -15.42
C ARG A 57 -22.94 0.20 -15.00
N GLY A 58 -23.21 -0.07 -13.72
CA GLY A 58 -23.29 -1.43 -13.21
C GLY A 58 -21.96 -2.19 -13.11
N VAL A 59 -20.81 -1.53 -13.27
CA VAL A 59 -19.50 -2.12 -13.00
C VAL A 59 -19.06 -1.74 -11.60
N THR A 60 -18.79 -2.74 -10.76
CA THR A 60 -18.28 -2.57 -9.41
C THR A 60 -16.93 -3.25 -9.31
N VAL A 61 -15.94 -2.54 -8.77
CA VAL A 61 -14.64 -3.10 -8.42
C VAL A 61 -14.55 -3.14 -6.91
N THR A 62 -14.28 -4.32 -6.38
CA THR A 62 -14.06 -4.54 -4.95
C THR A 62 -12.61 -4.92 -4.75
N VAL A 63 -11.86 -4.09 -4.03
CA VAL A 63 -10.50 -4.43 -3.59
C VAL A 63 -10.60 -5.14 -2.24
N TYR A 64 -9.87 -6.24 -2.09
CA TYR A 64 -9.89 -7.05 -0.88
C TYR A 64 -8.49 -7.57 -0.54
N GLY A 65 -8.27 -7.83 0.74
CA GLY A 65 -6.98 -8.23 1.28
C GLY A 65 -6.07 -7.04 1.57
N PHE A 66 -5.03 -7.28 2.37
CA PHE A 66 -4.10 -6.24 2.83
C PHE A 66 -2.75 -6.32 2.10
N ASN A 67 -2.12 -7.49 2.02
CA ASN A 67 -0.87 -7.71 1.28
C ASN A 67 -0.56 -9.21 1.07
N PRO A 68 -0.53 -9.73 -0.18
CA PRO A 68 -0.95 -9.07 -1.41
C PRO A 68 -2.48 -8.89 -1.43
N TRP A 69 -2.91 -7.68 -1.76
CA TRP A 69 -4.33 -7.41 -2.03
C TRP A 69 -4.70 -7.88 -3.45
N ASN A 70 -5.99 -8.09 -3.69
CA ASN A 70 -6.55 -8.44 -5.00
C ASN A 70 -7.79 -7.59 -5.28
N SER A 71 -8.27 -7.61 -6.52
CA SER A 71 -9.51 -6.96 -6.90
C SER A 71 -10.45 -7.95 -7.57
N MET A 72 -11.75 -7.72 -7.37
CA MET A 72 -12.82 -8.47 -8.02
C MET A 72 -13.64 -7.49 -8.84
N LEU A 73 -13.81 -7.81 -10.12
CA LEU A 73 -14.72 -7.10 -11.02
C LEU A 73 -16.08 -7.77 -10.98
N THR A 74 -17.11 -7.00 -10.65
CA THR A 74 -18.49 -7.46 -10.61
C THR A 74 -19.34 -6.65 -11.57
N PHE A 75 -20.17 -7.34 -12.35
CA PHE A 75 -21.14 -6.72 -13.25
C PHE A 75 -22.54 -6.88 -12.67
N GLY A 76 -23.12 -5.77 -12.21
CA GLY A 76 -24.51 -5.69 -11.78
C GLY A 76 -25.49 -5.69 -12.96
N VAL A 77 -26.79 -5.77 -12.64
CA VAL A 77 -27.89 -5.79 -13.63
C VAL A 77 -27.90 -4.55 -14.54
N ASP A 78 -27.43 -3.41 -14.04
CA ASP A 78 -27.32 -2.16 -14.79
C ASP A 78 -26.23 -2.17 -15.86
N ALA A 79 -25.30 -3.15 -15.84
CA ALA A 79 -24.24 -3.27 -16.84
C ALA A 79 -24.74 -3.77 -18.20
N GLY A 80 -25.94 -4.37 -18.23
CA GLY A 80 -26.49 -4.96 -19.44
C GLY A 80 -25.65 -6.13 -19.98
N PRO A 81 -25.88 -6.54 -21.23
CA PRO A 81 -25.10 -7.61 -21.86
C PRO A 81 -23.66 -7.15 -22.10
N VAL A 82 -22.74 -7.75 -21.37
CA VAL A 82 -21.28 -7.54 -21.51
C VAL A 82 -20.72 -8.69 -22.34
N PRO A 83 -20.47 -8.53 -23.65
CA PRO A 83 -19.94 -9.60 -24.50
C PRO A 83 -18.46 -9.90 -24.22
N ASN A 84 -17.72 -8.91 -23.70
CA ASN A 84 -16.28 -8.92 -23.48
C ASN A 84 -15.90 -9.09 -21.99
N LYS A 85 -16.69 -9.87 -21.22
CA LYS A 85 -16.44 -10.09 -19.78
C LYS A 85 -15.05 -10.63 -19.48
N ALA A 86 -14.59 -11.59 -20.29
CA ALA A 86 -13.27 -12.21 -20.13
C ALA A 86 -12.14 -11.20 -20.35
N ASP A 87 -12.29 -10.33 -21.36
CA ASP A 87 -11.30 -9.28 -21.66
C ASP A 87 -11.27 -8.23 -20.54
N LEU A 88 -12.45 -7.80 -20.07
CA LEU A 88 -12.58 -6.86 -18.95
C LEU A 88 -11.99 -7.42 -17.65
N GLN A 89 -12.24 -8.69 -17.35
CA GLN A 89 -11.65 -9.35 -16.19
C GLN A 89 -10.12 -9.43 -16.33
N SER A 90 -9.63 -9.84 -17.50
CA SER A 90 -8.18 -9.91 -17.77
C SER A 90 -7.52 -8.54 -17.65
N PHE A 91 -8.19 -7.48 -18.10
CA PHE A 91 -7.72 -6.11 -17.96
C PHE A 91 -7.72 -5.64 -16.50
N CYS A 92 -8.78 -5.98 -15.75
CA CYS A 92 -8.86 -5.72 -14.31
C CYS A 92 -7.70 -6.38 -13.56
N ASP A 93 -7.40 -7.64 -13.87
CA ASP A 93 -6.29 -8.39 -13.29
C ASP A 93 -4.94 -7.75 -13.66
N LEU A 94 -4.76 -7.33 -14.91
CA LEU A 94 -3.56 -6.64 -15.37
C LEU A 94 -3.32 -5.31 -14.63
N ILE A 95 -4.37 -4.48 -14.50
CA ILE A 95 -4.29 -3.23 -13.72
C ILE A 95 -3.96 -3.55 -12.27
N THR A 96 -4.61 -4.55 -11.68
CA THR A 96 -4.40 -4.97 -10.29
C THR A 96 -2.95 -5.38 -10.05
N GLU A 97 -2.37 -6.21 -10.91
CA GLU A 97 -0.96 -6.61 -10.81
C GLU A 97 -0.01 -5.43 -10.98
N ARG A 98 -0.34 -4.48 -11.87
CA ARG A 98 0.43 -3.22 -12.00
C ARG A 98 0.35 -2.40 -10.73
N LEU A 99 -0.84 -2.22 -10.15
CA LEU A 99 -1.05 -1.45 -8.94
C LEU A 99 -0.40 -2.11 -7.72
N LYS A 100 -0.44 -3.44 -7.59
CA LYS A 100 0.23 -4.19 -6.51
C LYS A 100 1.74 -4.00 -6.47
N ARG A 101 2.38 -3.66 -7.60
CA ARG A 101 3.82 -3.35 -7.66
C ARG A 101 4.13 -1.94 -7.14
N LEU A 102 3.16 -1.03 -7.20
CA LEU A 102 3.32 0.38 -6.86
C LEU A 102 2.72 0.74 -5.50
N TYR A 103 1.65 0.04 -5.11
CA TYR A 103 0.80 0.38 -3.98
C TYR A 103 0.53 -0.82 -3.08
N ASP A 104 0.47 -0.53 -1.78
CA ASP A 104 -0.07 -1.44 -0.76
C ASP A 104 -1.42 -0.92 -0.26
N VAL A 105 -2.31 -1.82 0.16
CA VAL A 105 -3.61 -1.44 0.74
C VAL A 105 -3.41 -1.05 2.19
N SER A 106 -3.77 0.18 2.53
CA SER A 106 -3.86 0.65 3.91
C SER A 106 -5.31 0.85 4.34
N GLY A 107 -5.72 0.17 5.41
CA GLY A 107 -6.95 0.47 6.14
C GLY A 107 -8.24 -0.16 5.61
N LEU A 108 -8.29 -1.49 5.48
CA LEU A 108 -9.55 -2.24 5.40
C LEU A 108 -10.24 -2.31 6.78
#